data_AF-A0AAD7HF12-F1
#
_entry.id   AF-A0AAD7HF12-F1
#
_cell.length_a   1.000
_cell.length_b   1.000
_cell.length_c   1.000
_cell.angle_alpha   90.00
_cell.angle_beta   90.00
_cell.angle_gamma   90.00
#
_symmetry.space_group_name_H-M   'P 1'
#
loop_
_entity.id
_entity.type
_entity.pdbx_description
1 polymer ?
#
loop_
_entity_poly.entity_id
_entity_poly.type
_entity_poly.pdbx_seq_one_letter_code
_entity_poly.pdbx_strand_id
1 'polypeptide(L)'
;ALAQSLCQKLAEEGRLGGSFFFKRGHSSRGNAQKLFPTIAYQLTFLLPGLKQYICRTIENDPAIVDRSLSTQLEELILNPCRRTRLAHPVSIVIDGLDECDGEHVQ
;
A
#
# COMPACT_ATOMS: atom_id res chain seq x y z
N ALA A 1 -6.23 -12.62 13.19
CA ALA A 1 -6.34 -12.03 14.54
C ALA A 1 -5.09 -11.22 14.93
N LEU A 2 -3.88 -11.81 14.89
CA LEU A 2 -2.64 -11.12 15.27
C LEU A 2 -2.34 -9.85 14.44
N ALA A 3 -2.36 -9.95 13.10
CA ALA A 3 -2.08 -8.80 12.23
C ALA A 3 -3.11 -7.65 12.42
N GLN A 4 -4.36 -7.98 12.73
CA GLN A 4 -5.39 -6.98 13.05
C GLN A 4 -5.11 -6.28 14.38
N SER A 5 -4.76 -7.02 15.43
CA SER A 5 -4.36 -6.43 16.72
C SER A 5 -3.10 -5.58 16.59
N LEU A 6 -2.13 -5.98 15.75
CA LEU A 6 -0.96 -5.17 15.44
C LEU A 6 -1.34 -3.86 14.73
N CYS A 7 -2.27 -3.92 13.76
CA CYS A 7 -2.78 -2.72 13.10
C CYS A 7 -3.44 -1.76 14.11
N GLN A 8 -4.26 -2.26 15.03
CA GLN A 8 -4.89 -1.45 16.07
C GLN A 8 -3.86 -0.72 16.92
N LYS A 9 -2.87 -1.45 17.44
CA LYS A 9 -1.78 -0.87 18.23
C LYS A 9 -1.00 0.20 17.46
N LEU A 10 -0.64 -0.09 16.20
CA LEU A 10 0.07 0.88 15.36
C LEU A 10 -0.78 2.11 15.03
N ALA A 11 -2.09 1.95 14.87
CA ALA A 11 -3.01 3.06 14.63
C ALA A 11 -3.13 3.96 15.87
N GLU A 12 -3.25 3.37 17.07
CA GLU A 12 -3.24 4.09 18.35
C GLU A 12 -1.94 4.88 18.56
N GLU A 13 -0.81 4.33 18.12
CA GLU A 13 0.50 5.01 18.14
C GLU A 13 0.67 6.06 17.03
N GLY A 14 -0.29 6.20 16.10
CA GLY A 14 -0.16 7.10 14.94
C GLY A 14 0.90 6.67 13.92
N ARG A 15 1.20 5.37 13.87
CA ARG A 15 2.30 4.78 13.07
C ARG A 15 1.81 3.83 11.97
N LEU A 16 0.52 3.51 11.91
CA LEU A 16 -0.04 2.68 10.85
C LEU A 16 -0.23 3.50 9.56
N GLY A 17 0.67 3.34 8.60
CA GLY A 17 0.58 4.00 7.29
C GLY A 17 -0.41 3.35 6.34
N GLY A 18 -0.68 2.07 6.55
CA GLY A 18 -1.64 1.32 5.75
C GLY A 18 -1.66 -0.16 6.13
N SER A 19 -2.71 -0.83 5.70
CA SER A 19 -2.82 -2.27 5.81
C SER A 19 -3.57 -2.88 4.63
N PHE A 20 -3.15 -4.08 4.25
CA PHE A 20 -3.81 -4.88 3.23
C PHE A 20 -3.85 -6.34 3.68
N PHE A 21 -5.07 -6.88 3.75
CA PHE A 21 -5.31 -8.26 4.14
C PHE A 21 -5.80 -8.99 2.91
N PHE A 22 -4.98 -9.90 2.41
CA PHE A 22 -5.38 -10.72 1.28
C PHE A 22 -6.54 -11.63 1.67
N LYS A 23 -7.41 -11.91 0.69
CA LYS A 23 -8.53 -12.83 0.86
C LYS A 23 -8.88 -13.47 -0.48
N ARG A 24 -8.69 -14.79 -0.58
CA ARG A 24 -8.89 -15.55 -1.83
C ARG A 24 -10.34 -15.43 -2.32
N GLY A 25 -10.51 -15.26 -3.63
CA GLY A 25 -11.85 -15.15 -4.25
C GLY A 25 -12.62 -13.88 -3.91
N HIS A 26 -11.99 -12.92 -3.21
CA HIS A 26 -12.55 -11.59 -2.99
C HIS A 26 -12.01 -10.64 -4.05
N SER A 27 -12.88 -10.06 -4.89
CA SER A 27 -12.51 -9.29 -6.09
C SER A 27 -11.45 -8.20 -5.89
N SER A 28 -11.43 -7.55 -4.72
CA SER A 28 -10.41 -6.55 -4.37
C SER A 28 -9.24 -7.08 -3.54
N ARG A 29 -9.45 -8.13 -2.73
CA ARG A 29 -8.48 -8.58 -1.71
C ARG A 29 -7.72 -9.83 -2.12
N GLY A 30 -8.15 -10.54 -3.15
CA GLY A 30 -7.34 -11.59 -3.77
C GLY A 30 -6.36 -11.01 -4.80
N ASN A 31 -6.67 -9.87 -5.42
CA ASN A 31 -5.86 -9.31 -6.49
C ASN A 31 -4.64 -8.51 -5.99
N ALA A 32 -3.42 -9.02 -6.24
CA ALA A 32 -2.17 -8.34 -5.90
C ALA A 32 -2.03 -6.94 -6.52
N GLN A 33 -2.62 -6.70 -7.70
CA GLN A 33 -2.60 -5.37 -8.36
C GLN A 33 -3.29 -4.29 -7.52
N LYS A 34 -4.10 -4.67 -6.52
CA LYS A 34 -4.75 -3.72 -5.61
C LYS A 34 -3.90 -3.40 -4.38
N LEU A 35 -2.83 -4.14 -4.10
CA LEU A 35 -2.00 -3.97 -2.91
C LEU A 35 -1.41 -2.57 -2.84
N PHE A 36 -0.50 -2.22 -3.73
CA PHE A 36 0.23 -0.95 -3.65
C PHE A 36 -0.63 0.29 -3.92
N PRO A 37 -1.61 0.29 -4.84
CA PRO A 37 -2.56 1.40 -4.97
C PRO A 37 -3.36 1.64 -3.69
N THR A 38 -3.79 0.58 -3.00
CA THR A 38 -4.51 0.69 -1.72
C THR A 38 -3.63 1.27 -0.63
N ILE A 39 -2.40 0.76 -0.49
CA ILE A 39 -1.44 1.28 0.49
C ILE A 39 -1.10 2.75 0.19
N ALA A 40 -0.85 3.10 -1.07
CA ALA A 40 -0.56 4.48 -1.46
C ALA A 40 -1.71 5.43 -1.10
N TYR A 41 -2.95 5.03 -1.38
CA TYR A 41 -4.13 5.78 -0.97
C TYR A 41 -4.18 5.97 0.56
N GLN A 42 -3.99 4.91 1.34
CA GLN A 42 -3.99 4.97 2.81
C GLN A 42 -2.89 5.89 3.35
N LEU A 43 -1.69 5.84 2.79
CA LEU A 43 -0.57 6.72 3.19
C LEU A 43 -0.89 8.21 3.03
N THR A 44 -1.75 8.59 2.06
CA THR A 44 -2.13 9.99 1.88
C THR A 44 -2.89 10.59 3.07
N PHE A 45 -3.53 9.76 3.90
CA PHE A 45 -4.25 10.20 5.09
C PHE A 45 -3.33 10.41 6.28
N LEU A 46 -2.33 9.54 6.45
CA LEU A 46 -1.37 9.65 7.55
C LEU A 46 -0.29 10.70 7.27
N LEU A 47 0.12 10.82 6.01
CA LEU A 47 1.27 11.63 5.59
C LEU A 47 0.84 12.63 4.53
N PRO A 48 0.25 13.78 4.91
CA PRO A 48 -0.18 14.80 3.95
C PRO A 48 0.93 15.26 3.00
N GLY A 49 2.19 15.24 3.45
CA GLY A 49 3.35 15.55 2.63
C GLY A 49 3.58 14.58 1.45
N LEU A 50 3.15 13.32 1.56
CA LEU A 50 3.20 12.34 0.48
C LEU A 50 2.08 12.52 -0.54
N LYS A 51 0.92 13.03 -0.11
CA LYS A 51 -0.29 13.11 -0.95
C LYS A 51 -0.02 13.79 -2.28
N GLN A 52 0.67 14.93 -2.27
CA GLN A 52 1.00 15.67 -3.50
C GLN A 52 1.87 14.86 -4.48
N TYR A 53 2.80 14.04 -3.96
CA TYR A 53 3.70 13.26 -4.80
C TYR A 53 2.96 12.06 -5.41
N ILE A 54 2.14 11.38 -4.61
CA ILE A 54 1.33 10.25 -5.06
C ILE A 54 0.30 10.71 -6.11
N CYS A 55 -0.42 11.81 -5.84
CA CYS A 55 -1.37 12.38 -6.81
C CYS A 55 -0.68 12.74 -8.12
N ARG A 56 0.48 13.42 -8.07
CA ARG A 56 1.24 13.78 -9.27
C ARG A 56 1.72 12.54 -10.05
N THR A 57 2.16 11.48 -9.37
CA THR A 57 2.53 10.22 -10.03
C THR A 57 1.34 9.65 -10.82
N ILE A 58 0.14 9.63 -10.21
CA ILE A 58 -1.08 9.12 -10.85
C ILE A 58 -1.55 10.05 -11.98
N GLU A 59 -1.46 11.37 -11.81
CA GLU A 59 -1.82 12.34 -12.86
C GLU A 59 -0.93 12.21 -14.10
N ASN A 60 0.38 12.00 -13.89
CA ASN A 60 1.34 11.82 -14.98
C ASN A 60 1.21 10.46 -15.67
N ASP A 61 0.81 9.42 -14.92
CA ASP A 61 0.65 8.07 -15.42
C ASP A 61 -0.58 7.40 -14.79
N PRO A 62 -1.78 7.63 -15.33
CA PRO A 62 -3.02 7.04 -14.79
C PRO A 62 -3.02 5.51 -14.82
N ALA A 63 -2.25 4.90 -15.73
CA ALA A 63 -2.11 3.45 -15.86
C ALA A 63 -1.19 2.83 -14.78
N ILE A 64 -0.57 3.64 -13.91
CA ILE A 64 0.36 3.15 -12.87
C ILE A 64 -0.24 2.05 -12.00
N VAL A 65 -1.55 2.10 -11.75
CA VAL A 65 -2.29 1.13 -10.93
C VAL A 65 -2.46 -0.24 -11.58
N ASP A 66 -2.15 -0.36 -12.87
CA ASP A 66 -2.20 -1.60 -13.65
C ASP A 66 -0.80 -2.04 -14.13
N ARG A 67 0.25 -1.27 -13.82
CA ARG A 67 1.65 -1.64 -14.11
C ARG A 67 2.13 -2.77 -13.19
N SER A 68 3.35 -3.28 -13.43
CA SER A 68 3.94 -4.31 -12.56
C SER A 68 3.95 -3.89 -11.09
N LEU A 69 3.82 -4.86 -10.19
CA LEU A 69 3.90 -4.65 -8.74
C LEU A 69 5.18 -3.92 -8.32
N SER A 70 6.30 -4.23 -8.98
CA SER A 70 7.58 -3.54 -8.76
C SER A 70 7.52 -2.06 -9.12
N THR A 71 6.88 -1.72 -10.25
CA THR A 71 6.70 -0.34 -10.69
C THR A 71 5.77 0.41 -9.74
N GLN A 72 4.68 -0.21 -9.31
CA GLN A 72 3.77 0.38 -8.33
C GLN A 72 4.46 0.65 -6.99
N LEU A 73 5.24 -0.31 -6.47
CA LEU A 73 6.01 -0.14 -5.24
C LEU A 73 7.00 1.03 -5.35
N GLU A 74 7.77 1.08 -6.43
CA GLU A 74 8.76 2.13 -6.62
C GLU A 74 8.11 3.51 -6.74
N GLU A 75 7.12 3.66 -7.62
CA GLU A 75 6.56 4.97 -7.99
C GLU A 75 5.49 5.50 -7.04
N LEU A 76 4.68 4.63 -6.43
CA LEU A 76 3.61 5.05 -5.53
C LEU A 76 4.03 5.08 -4.06
N ILE A 77 5.09 4.35 -3.67
CA ILE A 77 5.50 4.23 -2.27
C ILE A 77 6.92 4.76 -2.08
N LEU A 78 7.93 4.14 -2.69
CA LEU A 78 9.33 4.41 -2.36
C LEU A 78 9.77 5.81 -2.81
N ASN A 79 9.47 6.20 -4.04
CA ASN A 79 9.82 7.51 -4.58
C ASN A 79 9.15 8.67 -3.81
N PRO A 80 7.84 8.64 -3.53
CA PRO A 80 7.20 9.62 -2.64
C PRO A 80 7.86 9.70 -1.25
N CYS A 81 8.16 8.54 -0.64
CA CYS A 81 8.79 8.46 0.67
C CYS A 81 10.21 9.05 0.67
N ARG A 82 11.02 8.83 -0.37
CA ARG A 82 12.35 9.44 -0.50
C ARG A 82 12.31 10.96 -0.62
N ARG A 83 11.21 11.53 -1.13
CA ARG A 83 11.01 12.98 -1.28
C ARG A 83 10.43 13.64 -0.03
N THR A 84 10.05 12.87 0.97
CA THR A 84 9.40 13.36 2.18
C THR A 84 10.20 12.97 3.41
N ARG A 85 10.46 13.94 4.29
CA ARG A 85 11.07 13.65 5.58
C ARG A 85 10.00 13.12 6.52
N LEU A 86 10.03 11.82 6.81
CA LEU A 86 9.17 11.23 7.84
C LEU A 86 9.73 11.60 9.22
N ALA A 87 8.88 12.15 10.08
CA ALA A 87 9.29 12.49 11.46
C ALA A 87 9.53 11.24 12.31
N HIS A 88 8.78 10.16 12.04
CA HIS A 88 8.85 8.88 12.74
C HIS A 88 8.67 7.73 11.74
N PRO A 89 9.13 6.51 12.06
CA PRO A 89 8.89 5.34 11.23
C PRO A 89 7.39 5.05 11.08
N VAL A 90 6.98 4.77 9.85
CA VAL A 90 5.61 4.40 9.47
C VAL A 90 5.58 2.93 9.04
N SER A 91 4.59 2.20 9.53
CA SER A 91 4.45 0.77 9.33
C SER A 91 3.34 0.45 8.33
N ILE A 92 3.61 -0.45 7.41
CA ILE A 92 2.62 -1.06 6.51
C ILE A 92 2.48 -2.53 6.93
N VAL A 93 1.24 -2.99 7.12
CA VAL A 93 0.96 -4.38 7.49
C VAL A 93 0.32 -5.11 6.32
N ILE A 94 0.93 -6.22 5.91
CA ILE A 94 0.43 -7.08 4.85
C ILE A 94 0.27 -8.48 5.43
N ASP A 95 -0.90 -9.08 5.27
CA ASP A 95 -1.24 -10.39 5.83
C ASP A 95 -1.96 -11.26 4.80
N GLY A 96 -1.80 -12.58 4.91
CA GLY A 96 -2.46 -13.56 4.04
C GLY A 96 -1.90 -13.66 2.62
N LEU A 97 -0.59 -13.44 2.39
CA LEU A 97 0.00 -13.46 1.03
C LEU A 97 -0.31 -14.74 0.23
N ASP A 98 -0.54 -15.87 0.89
CA ASP A 98 -0.95 -17.16 0.31
C ASP A 98 -2.42 -17.18 -0.19
N GLU A 99 -3.24 -16.25 0.29
CA GLU A 99 -4.60 -16.01 -0.16
C GLU A 99 -4.66 -15.05 -1.36
N CYS A 100 -3.52 -14.56 -1.84
CA CYS A 100 -3.45 -13.85 -3.11
C CYS A 100 -3.92 -14.78 -4.24
N ASP A 101 -4.76 -14.25 -5.12
CA ASP A 101 -5.09 -14.84 -6.42
C ASP A 101 -3.85 -14.68 -7.31
N GLY A 102 -2.78 -15.39 -6.96
CA GLY A 102 -1.58 -15.48 -7.78
C GLY A 102 -1.87 -16.35 -9.00
N GLU A 103 -1.44 -15.90 -10.17
CA GLU A 103 -1.43 -16.75 -11.36
C GLU A 103 -0.58 -17.99 -11.07
N HIS A 104 -1.16 -19.16 -11.29
CA HIS A 104 -0.40 -20.27 -11.87
C HIS A 104 0.20 -19.76 -13.19
N VAL A 105 1.36 -19.09 -13.12
CA VAL A 105 2.21 -18.96 -14.30
C VAL A 105 2.93 -20.29 -14.42
N GLN A 106 2.28 -21.14 -15.23
CA GLN A 106 2.60 -22.52 -15.63
C GLN A 106 2.25 -23.63 -14.62
#